data_AF-A0A3D2SJT5-F1
#
_entry.id   AF-A0A3D2SJT5-F1
#
_cell.length_a   1.000
_cell.length_b   1.000
_cell.length_c   1.000
_cell.angle_alpha   90.00
_cell.angle_beta   90.00
_cell.angle_gamma   90.00
#
_symmetry.space_group_name_H-M   'P 1'
#
loop_
_entity.id
_entity.type
_entity.pdbx_description
1 polymer ?
#
loop_
_entity_poly.entity_id
_entity_poly.type
_entity_poly.pdbx_seq_one_letter_code
_entity_poly.pdbx_strand_id
1 'polypeptide(L)' 'MILVLMTLALVFTQLSVLAFGGGNAILPEMQHQVVNIHHWMSAEQFSSLFAMAQAAPGPNMMIVPLIGWHVAG' A
#
# COMPACT_ATOMS: atom_id res chain seq x y z
N MET A 1 -13.80 2.29 -12.52
CA MET A 1 -12.89 3.40 -12.17
C MET A 1 -13.22 3.99 -10.80
N ILE A 2 -14.39 4.62 -10.61
CA ILE A 2 -14.77 5.24 -9.31
C ILE A 2 -14.77 4.23 -8.14
N LEU A 3 -15.25 3.01 -8.37
CA LEU A 3 -15.30 1.97 -7.35
C LEU A 3 -13.91 1.53 -6.87
N VAL A 4 -12.93 1.46 -7.76
CA VAL A 4 -11.54 1.09 -7.40
C VAL A 4 -10.92 2.16 -6.51
N LEU A 5 -11.14 3.45 -6.84
CA LEU A 5 -10.68 4.56 -6.02
C LEU A 5 -11.33 4.56 -4.64
N MET A 6 -12.62 4.24 -4.55
CA MET A 6 -13.33 4.10 -3.26
C MET A 6 -12.76 2.94 -2.44
N THR A 7 -12.45 1.79 -3.06
CA THR A 7 -11.81 0.66 -2.38
C THR A 7 -10.42 1.03 -1.87
N LEU A 8 -9.58 1.65 -2.70
CA LEU A 8 -8.27 2.16 -2.29
C LEU A 8 -8.40 3.11 -1.09
N ALA A 9 -9.31 4.08 -1.18
CA ALA A 9 -9.55 5.03 -0.10
C ALA A 9 -9.97 4.32 1.20
N LEU A 10 -10.87 3.34 1.13
CA LEU A 10 -11.37 2.62 2.29
C LEU A 10 -10.27 1.75 2.94
N VAL A 11 -9.53 0.99 2.14
CA VAL A 11 -8.42 0.14 2.63
C VAL A 11 -7.35 0.98 3.32
N PHE A 12 -6.86 2.03 2.66
CA PHE A 12 -5.79 2.86 3.22
C PHE A 12 -6.27 3.74 4.38
N THR A 13 -7.55 4.12 4.43
CA THR A 13 -8.14 4.78 5.61
C THR A 13 -8.15 3.83 6.82
N GLN A 14 -8.60 2.58 6.63
CA GLN A 14 -8.59 1.58 7.70
C GLN A 14 -7.17 1.33 8.20
N LEU A 15 -6.21 1.10 7.30
CA LEU A 15 -4.80 0.92 7.66
C LEU A 15 -4.25 2.13 8.43
N SER A 16 -4.61 3.36 8.03
CA SER A 16 -4.17 4.59 8.71
C SER A 16 -4.69 4.69 10.14
N VAL A 17 -5.96 4.34 10.38
CA VAL A 17 -6.55 4.33 11.72
C VAL A 17 -5.94 3.23 12.59
N LEU A 18 -5.49 2.13 11.99
CA LEU A 18 -4.85 1.01 12.68
C LEU A 18 -3.32 1.16 12.85
N ALA A 19 -2.72 2.24 12.36
CA ALA A 19 -1.26 2.48 12.39
C ALA A 19 -0.70 2.87 13.77
N PHE A 20 -1.18 2.21 14.84
CA PHE A 20 -0.60 2.31 16.17
C PHE A 20 0.82 1.72 16.16
N GLY A 21 1.83 2.55 16.43
CA GLY A 21 3.24 2.16 16.30
C GLY A 21 3.89 2.58 14.98
N GLY A 22 3.19 3.36 14.14
CA GLY A 22 3.72 3.94 12.91
C GLY A 22 3.58 3.04 11.68
N GLY A 23 4.09 3.51 10.54
CA GLY A 23 3.84 2.89 9.24
C GLY A 23 4.36 1.46 9.08
N ASN A 24 5.47 1.11 9.74
CA ASN A 24 6.02 -0.25 9.70
C ASN A 24 5.13 -1.28 10.41
N ALA A 25 4.32 -0.85 11.40
CA ALA A 25 3.45 -1.75 12.15
C ALA A 25 2.33 -2.32 11.27
N ILE A 26 1.89 -1.58 10.26
CA ILE A 26 0.82 -1.98 9.35
C ILE A 26 1.34 -2.58 8.04
N LEU A 27 2.66 -2.66 7.83
CA LEU A 27 3.23 -3.13 6.58
C LEU A 27 2.84 -4.59 6.24
N PRO A 28 2.83 -5.55 7.20
CA PRO A 28 2.39 -6.91 6.90
C PRO A 28 0.91 -6.99 6.50
N GLU A 29 0.06 -6.21 7.19
CA GLU A 29 -1.37 -6.14 6.87
C GLU A 29 -1.60 -5.44 5.53
N MET A 30 -0.84 -4.38 5.24
CA MET A 30 -0.86 -3.73 3.93
C MET A 30 -0.55 -4.76 2.85
N GLN A 31 0.57 -5.49 2.94
CA GLN A 31 0.92 -6.55 1.99
C GLN A 31 -0.21 -7.57 1.82
N HIS A 32 -0.80 -8.03 2.92
CA HIS A 32 -1.92 -8.97 2.90
C HIS A 32 -3.11 -8.42 2.10
N GLN A 33 -3.48 -7.16 2.33
CA GLN A 33 -4.57 -6.51 1.59
C GLN A 33 -4.26 -6.41 0.08
N VAL A 34 -3.08 -5.91 -0.29
CA VAL A 34 -2.73 -5.70 -1.71
C VAL A 34 -2.56 -7.01 -2.48
N VAL A 35 -1.95 -8.03 -1.86
CA VAL A 35 -1.52 -9.26 -2.53
C VAL A 35 -2.56 -10.37 -2.39
N ASN A 36 -3.08 -10.58 -1.18
CA ASN A 36 -3.87 -11.77 -0.86
C ASN A 36 -5.38 -11.50 -0.90
N ILE A 37 -5.83 -10.30 -0.52
CA ILE A 37 -7.26 -9.96 -0.50
C ILE A 37 -7.70 -9.37 -1.83
N HIS A 38 -7.00 -8.34 -2.30
CA HIS A 38 -7.37 -7.62 -3.51
C HIS A 38 -6.69 -8.11 -4.78
N HIS A 39 -5.61 -8.90 -4.64
CA HIS A 39 -4.82 -9.42 -5.77
C HIS A 39 -4.38 -8.34 -6.76
N TRP A 40 -4.13 -7.13 -6.26
CA TRP A 40 -3.71 -5.99 -7.06
C TRP A 40 -2.29 -6.14 -7.59
N MET A 41 -1.45 -6.89 -6.88
CA MET A 41 -0.06 -7.18 -7.27
C MET A 41 0.44 -8.48 -6.65
N SER A 42 1.53 -9.01 -7.19
CA SER A 42 2.25 -10.14 -6.59
C SER A 42 3.08 -9.69 -5.36
N ALA A 43 3.46 -10.65 -4.52
CA ALA A 43 4.35 -10.38 -3.40
C ALA A 43 5.72 -9.82 -3.86
N GLU A 44 6.21 -10.25 -5.01
CA GLU A 44 7.45 -9.74 -5.60
C GLU A 44 7.31 -8.29 -6.03
N GLN A 45 6.21 -7.94 -6.72
CA GLN A 45 5.90 -6.56 -7.09
C GLN A 45 5.78 -5.65 -5.86
N PHE A 46 5.09 -6.11 -4.82
CA PHE A 46 4.99 -5.38 -3.56
C PHE A 46 6.38 -5.12 -2.95
N SER A 47 7.24 -6.14 -2.89
CA SER A 47 8.60 -6.01 -2.38
C SER A 47 9.44 -5.04 -3.20
N SER A 48 9.31 -5.04 -4.53
CA SER A 48 9.99 -4.09 -5.40
C SER A 48 9.50 -2.65 -5.16
N LEU A 49 8.19 -2.44 -5.04
CA LEU A 49 7.63 -1.11 -4.72
C LEU A 49 8.08 -0.62 -3.35
N PHE A 50 8.11 -1.52 -2.35
CA PHE A 50 8.62 -1.18 -1.02
C PHE A 50 10.10 -0.78 -1.05
N ALA A 51 10.94 -1.55 -1.76
CA ALA A 51 12.35 -1.21 -1.92
C ALA A 51 12.54 0.15 -2.60
N MET A 52 11.75 0.45 -3.64
CA MET A 52 11.78 1.77 -4.28
C MET A 52 11.33 2.89 -3.34
N ALA A 53 10.28 2.67 -2.55
CA ALA A 53 9.81 3.63 -1.56
C ALA A 53 10.88 3.95 -0.51
N GLN A 54 11.64 2.95 -0.07
CA GLN A 54 12.73 3.12 0.90
C GLN A 54 13.99 3.74 0.29
N ALA A 55 14.22 3.53 -1.01
CA ALA A 55 15.33 4.16 -1.73
C ALA A 55 15.06 5.65 -2.04
N ALA A 56 13.79 6.06 -2.13
CA ALA A 56 13.42 7.44 -2.42
C ALA A 56 13.73 8.37 -1.23
N PRO A 57 14.32 9.56 -1.46
CA PRO A 57 14.48 10.57 -0.41
C PRO A 57 13.10 11.11 -0.03
N GLY A 58 12.59 10.76 1.14
CA GLY A 58 11.24 11.18 1.56
C GLY A 58 10.65 10.37 2.71
N PRO A 59 9.32 10.42 2.88
CA PRO A 59 8.62 9.68 3.93
C PRO A 59 8.74 8.16 3.72
N ASN A 60 8.93 7.39 4.81
CA ASN A 60 8.97 5.92 4.75
C ASN A 60 7.70 5.27 4.14
N MET A 61 6.60 6.01 4.01
CA MET A 61 5.31 5.54 3.48
C MET A 61 5.07 5.86 1.99
N MET A 62 6.13 6.16 1.23
CA MET A 62 6.05 6.39 -0.22
C MET A 62 5.50 5.18 -1.01
N ILE A 63 5.40 3.99 -0.40
CA ILE A 63 4.78 2.82 -1.01
C ILE A 63 3.28 3.00 -1.30
N VAL A 64 2.56 3.76 -0.47
CA VAL A 64 1.11 3.96 -0.62
C VAL A 64 0.74 4.61 -1.96
N PRO A 65 1.33 5.76 -2.35
CA PRO A 65 1.05 6.35 -3.67
C PRO A 65 1.54 5.46 -4.83
N LEU A 66 2.61 4.68 -4.65
CA LEU A 66 3.07 3.74 -5.68
C LEU A 66 2.09 2.59 -5.91
N ILE A 67 1.47 2.07 -4.84
CA ILE A 67 0.38 1.09 -4.94
C ILE A 67 -0.83 1.72 -5.65
N GLY A 68 -1.22 2.94 -5.25
CA GLY A 68 -2.31 3.67 -5.90
C GLY A 68 -2.10 3.82 -7.41
N TRP A 69 -0.91 4.26 -7.80
CA TRP A 69 -0.51 4.37 -9.22
C TRP A 69 -0.57 3.03 -9.93
N HIS A 70 -0.04 1.96 -9.32
CA HIS A 70 -0.06 0.63 -9.92
C HIS A 70 -1.49 0.11 -10.18
N VAL A 71 -2.42 0.43 -9.27
CA VAL A 71 -3.80 -0.08 -9.31
C VAL A 71 -4.72 0.77 -10.18
N ALA A 72 -4.55 2.09 -10.18
CA ALA A 72 -5.52 3.01 -10.78
C ALA A 72 -4.94 3.96 -11.85
N GLY A 73 -3.62 3.97 -12.06
CA GLY A 73 -2.92 4.90 -12.97
C GLY A 73 -2.71 6.28 -12.37
#